data_AF-A0A2T4V4Z1-F1
#
_entry.id   AF-A0A2T4V4Z1-F1
#
_cell.length_a   1.000
_cell.length_b   1.000
_cell.length_c   1.000
_cell.angle_alpha   90.00
_cell.angle_beta   90.00
_cell.angle_gamma   90.00
#
_symmetry.space_group_name_H-M   'P 1'
#
loop_
_entity.id
_entity.type
_entity.pdbx_description
1 polymer ?
#
loop_
_entity_poly.entity_id
_entity_poly.type
_entity_poly.pdbx_seq_one_letter_code
_entity_poly.pdbx_strand_id
1 'polypeptide(L)'
;MNHFDAIRFDREGQIEAAARLYEGSLLVGERTLELFLNLAILYWQATEIGFSTRHGLGPGFVATASERFPVLLSEAGRAYPESTEVRFWQKYIPWADLGEEIAPEDCRQFLKEDPAVLAPAMYLFAQTQGREYRQEAVELLRRCREDGTTRTQYVASVIEGVLKRSAWSEVHAQGGTT
;
A
#
# COMPACT_ATOMS: atom_id res chain seq x y z
N MET A 1 2.48 11.36 22.81
CA MET A 1 1.56 10.76 21.82
C MET A 1 2.28 9.56 21.24
N ASN A 2 1.60 8.43 21.10
CA ASN A 2 2.22 7.13 20.84
C ASN A 2 1.76 6.60 19.48
N HIS A 3 2.68 6.08 18.68
CA HIS A 3 2.45 5.38 17.40
C HIS A 3 1.29 4.37 17.44
N PHE A 4 1.07 3.67 18.56
CA PHE A 4 -0.07 2.74 18.69
C PHE A 4 -1.44 3.40 18.53
N ASP A 5 -1.60 4.64 19.00
CA ASP A 5 -2.85 5.37 18.78
C ASP A 5 -3.00 5.74 17.30
N ALA A 6 -1.91 6.13 16.62
CA ALA A 6 -1.97 6.45 15.19
C ALA A 6 -2.49 5.26 14.38
N ILE A 7 -1.96 4.06 14.62
CA ILE A 7 -2.43 2.81 14.00
C ILE A 7 -3.91 2.55 14.32
N ARG A 8 -4.33 2.74 15.57
CA ARG A 8 -5.73 2.49 15.96
C ARG A 8 -6.69 3.42 15.21
N PHE A 9 -6.39 4.72 15.16
CA PHE A 9 -7.21 5.69 14.43
C PHE A 9 -7.22 5.41 12.92
N ASP A 10 -6.10 4.96 12.36
CA ASP A 10 -5.99 4.55 10.95
C ASP A 10 -6.94 3.38 10.64
N ARG A 11 -6.90 2.33 11.47
CA ARG A 11 -7.81 1.16 11.37
C ARG A 11 -9.28 1.53 11.51
N GLU A 12 -9.60 2.51 12.34
CA GLU A 12 -10.95 3.03 12.55
C GLU A 12 -11.42 3.98 11.43
N GLY A 13 -10.57 4.25 10.42
CA GLY A 13 -10.88 5.14 9.30
C GLY A 13 -10.87 6.63 9.66
N GLN A 14 -10.30 6.99 10.82
CA GLN A 14 -10.17 8.36 11.31
C GLN A 14 -8.90 9.01 10.73
N ILE A 15 -8.88 9.16 9.41
CA ILE A 15 -7.68 9.44 8.60
C ILE A 15 -6.90 10.68 9.05
N GLU A 16 -7.57 11.84 9.20
CA GLU A 16 -6.87 13.07 9.59
C GLU A 16 -6.28 12.99 11.01
N ALA A 17 -6.97 12.30 11.92
CA ALA A 17 -6.49 12.11 13.28
C ALA A 17 -5.30 11.14 13.33
N ALA A 18 -5.34 10.05 12.56
CA ALA A 18 -4.23 9.14 12.39
C ALA A 18 -2.99 9.86 11.82
N ALA A 19 -3.15 10.64 10.75
CA ALA A 19 -2.07 11.41 10.14
C ALA A 19 -1.40 12.38 11.14
N ARG A 20 -2.20 13.11 11.93
CA ARG A 20 -1.67 14.00 12.99
C ARG A 20 -0.86 13.24 14.03
N LEU A 21 -1.27 12.04 14.42
CA LEU A 21 -0.56 11.22 15.40
C LEU A 21 0.73 10.62 14.83
N TYR A 22 0.71 10.17 13.58
CA TYR A 22 1.92 9.71 12.89
C TYR A 22 2.94 10.85 12.75
N GLU A 23 2.53 12.03 12.26
CA GLU A 23 3.42 13.21 12.16
C GLU A 23 3.95 13.61 13.55
N GLY A 24 3.09 13.63 14.57
CA GLY A 24 3.50 13.92 15.94
C GLY A 24 4.57 12.95 16.46
N SER A 25 4.48 11.67 16.08
CA SER A 25 5.45 10.64 16.46
C SER A 25 6.79 10.83 15.73
N LEU A 26 6.78 11.18 14.44
CA LEU A 26 7.98 11.57 13.69
C LEU A 26 8.68 12.79 14.32
N LEU A 27 7.90 13.80 14.74
CA LEU A 27 8.42 15.04 15.32
C LEU A 27 9.13 14.81 16.66
N VAL A 28 8.71 13.82 17.45
CA VAL A 28 9.37 13.45 18.71
C VAL A 28 10.50 12.42 18.54
N GLY A 29 10.83 12.07 17.29
CA GLY A 29 11.98 11.23 16.93
C GLY A 29 11.68 9.74 16.77
N GLU A 30 10.42 9.31 16.86
CA GLU A 30 10.04 7.93 16.53
C GLU A 30 10.05 7.77 15.00
N ARG A 31 11.04 7.06 14.48
CA ARG A 31 11.32 6.97 13.04
C ARG A 31 11.32 5.53 12.53
N THR A 32 10.36 4.71 12.95
CA THR A 32 10.26 3.32 12.50
C THR A 32 9.83 3.22 11.04
N LEU A 33 10.21 2.14 10.36
CA LEU A 33 9.85 1.90 8.96
C LEU A 33 8.33 1.84 8.76
N GLU A 34 7.63 1.13 9.65
CA GLU A 34 6.17 1.01 9.64
C GLU A 34 5.49 2.36 9.69
N LEU A 35 5.99 3.26 10.54
CA LEU A 35 5.43 4.59 10.71
C LEU A 35 5.56 5.42 9.43
N PHE A 36 6.75 5.43 8.82
CA PHE A 36 6.95 6.09 7.53
C PHE A 36 6.01 5.57 6.45
N LEU A 37 5.94 4.25 6.28
CA LEU A 37 5.16 3.65 5.21
C LEU A 37 3.66 3.81 5.43
N ASN A 38 3.17 3.63 6.65
CA ASN A 38 1.75 3.85 6.96
C ASN A 38 1.35 5.29 6.68
N LEU A 39 2.13 6.28 7.14
CA LEU A 39 1.81 7.69 6.92
C LEU A 39 1.94 8.08 5.44
N ALA A 40 3.01 7.68 4.76
CA ALA A 40 3.21 7.99 3.35
C ALA A 40 2.05 7.45 2.50
N ILE A 41 1.66 6.19 2.73
CA ILE A 41 0.59 5.55 1.94
C ILE A 41 -0.79 6.04 2.36
N LEU A 42 -1.01 6.40 3.62
CA LEU A 42 -2.24 7.09 4.05
C LEU A 42 -2.41 8.42 3.32
N TYR A 43 -1.35 9.24 3.26
CA TYR A 43 -1.42 10.50 2.52
C TYR A 43 -1.58 10.31 1.02
N TRP A 44 -0.88 9.35 0.42
CA TRP A 44 -1.07 9.02 -0.99
C TRP A 44 -2.51 8.57 -1.28
N GLN A 45 -3.09 7.69 -0.46
CA GLN A 45 -4.50 7.32 -0.61
C GLN A 45 -5.45 8.51 -0.39
N ALA A 46 -5.10 9.45 0.50
CA ALA A 46 -5.89 10.66 0.69
C ALA A 46 -5.92 11.59 -0.53
N THR A 47 -5.01 11.46 -1.50
CA THR A 47 -5.07 12.22 -2.76
C THR A 47 -6.06 11.64 -3.76
N GLU A 48 -6.44 10.38 -3.61
CA GLU A 48 -7.43 9.74 -4.48
C GLU A 48 -8.84 10.31 -4.22
N ILE A 49 -9.51 10.75 -5.28
CA ILE A 49 -10.85 11.39 -5.18
C ILE A 49 -11.86 10.46 -4.52
N GLY A 50 -11.84 9.17 -4.86
CA GLY A 50 -12.76 8.18 -4.29
C GLY A 50 -12.54 7.98 -2.79
N PHE A 51 -11.28 7.94 -2.36
CA PHE A 51 -10.92 7.77 -0.95
C PHE A 51 -11.22 9.04 -0.14
N SER A 52 -10.78 10.20 -0.64
CA SER A 52 -11.01 11.50 0.03
C SER A 52 -12.49 11.81 0.19
N THR A 53 -13.31 11.53 -0.83
CA THR A 53 -14.77 11.69 -0.76
C THR A 53 -15.38 10.73 0.26
N ARG A 54 -14.99 9.45 0.25
CA ARG A 54 -15.50 8.43 1.19
C ARG A 54 -15.23 8.80 2.65
N HIS A 55 -14.05 9.36 2.93
CA HIS A 55 -13.63 9.73 4.28
C HIS A 55 -13.93 11.19 4.64
N GLY A 56 -14.57 11.96 3.76
CA GLY A 56 -14.94 13.36 4.02
C GLY A 56 -13.74 14.27 4.27
N LEU A 57 -12.61 14.03 3.60
CA LEU A 57 -11.37 14.75 3.85
C LEU A 57 -11.44 16.19 3.33
N GLY A 58 -10.97 17.14 4.14
CA GLY A 58 -10.94 18.55 3.75
C GLY A 58 -9.93 18.83 2.61
N PRO A 59 -10.19 19.80 1.72
CA PRO A 59 -9.28 20.11 0.61
C PRO A 59 -7.88 20.55 1.08
N GLY A 60 -7.78 21.24 2.23
CA GLY A 60 -6.49 21.60 2.82
C GLY A 60 -5.69 20.39 3.31
N PHE A 61 -6.37 19.36 3.82
CA PHE A 61 -5.72 18.10 4.20
C PHE A 61 -5.22 17.36 2.95
N VAL A 62 -6.03 17.25 1.91
CA VAL A 62 -5.67 16.60 0.64
C VAL A 62 -4.46 17.30 -0.01
N ALA A 63 -4.44 18.63 -0.03
CA ALA A 63 -3.30 19.40 -0.52
C ALA A 63 -2.02 19.09 0.28
N THR A 64 -2.11 19.12 1.62
CA THR A 64 -0.99 18.76 2.50
C THR A 64 -0.51 17.33 2.24
N ALA A 65 -1.44 16.39 2.10
CA ALA A 65 -1.13 14.99 1.82
C ALA A 65 -0.33 14.85 0.52
N SER A 66 -0.77 15.52 -0.54
CA SER A 66 -0.12 15.49 -1.87
C SER A 66 1.32 16.02 -1.84
N GLU A 67 1.60 17.05 -1.04
CA GLU A 67 2.94 17.59 -0.87
C GLU A 67 3.81 16.70 0.04
N ARG A 68 3.20 16.05 1.03
CA ARG A 68 3.94 15.39 2.12
C ARG A 68 4.30 13.95 1.84
N PHE A 69 3.46 13.16 1.15
CA PHE A 69 3.74 11.74 0.91
C PHE A 69 5.06 11.49 0.15
N PRO A 70 5.44 12.27 -0.89
CA PRO A 70 6.70 12.05 -1.60
C PRO A 70 7.90 12.31 -0.69
N VAL A 71 7.80 13.33 0.17
CA VAL A 71 8.85 13.68 1.14
C VAL A 71 9.03 12.56 2.16
N LEU A 72 7.93 12.01 2.71
CA LEU A 72 7.98 10.91 3.65
C LEU A 72 8.60 9.65 3.03
N LEU A 73 8.26 9.33 1.79
CA LEU A 73 8.82 8.18 1.09
C LEU A 73 10.32 8.36 0.79
N SER A 74 10.75 9.60 0.50
CA SER A 74 12.17 9.95 0.40
C SER A 74 12.91 9.89 1.74
N GLU A 75 12.28 10.34 2.83
CA GLU A 75 12.82 10.20 4.19
C GLU A 75 12.96 8.73 4.59
N ALA A 76 11.97 7.89 4.28
CA ALA A 76 12.01 6.45 4.49
C ALA A 76 13.18 5.82 3.73
N GLY A 77 13.38 6.19 2.46
CA GLY A 77 14.50 5.68 1.65
C GLY A 77 15.87 6.06 2.19
N ARG A 78 16.00 7.24 2.79
CA ARG A 78 17.24 7.66 3.45
C ARG A 78 17.47 6.95 4.79
N ALA A 79 16.41 6.72 5.56
CA ALA A 79 16.51 6.03 6.85
C ALA A 79 16.68 4.51 6.71
N TYR A 80 16.13 3.93 5.63
CA TYR A 80 16.07 2.48 5.38
C TYR A 80 16.47 2.14 3.93
N PRO A 81 17.71 2.44 3.51
CA PRO A 81 18.14 2.29 2.12
C PRO A 81 18.06 0.85 1.59
N GLU A 82 18.28 -0.14 2.46
CA GLU A 82 18.24 -1.56 2.10
C GLU A 82 16.83 -2.16 2.10
N SER A 83 15.82 -1.43 2.59
CA SER A 83 14.45 -1.95 2.68
C SER A 83 13.88 -2.21 1.28
N THR A 84 13.60 -3.47 0.99
CA THR A 84 12.90 -3.88 -0.24
C THR A 84 11.50 -3.27 -0.31
N GLU A 85 10.82 -3.10 0.83
CA GLU A 85 9.48 -2.50 0.88
C GLU A 85 9.51 -1.02 0.47
N VAL A 86 10.48 -0.25 0.96
CA VAL A 86 10.61 1.17 0.60
C VAL A 86 10.95 1.31 -0.88
N ARG A 87 11.95 0.55 -1.35
CA ARG A 87 12.35 0.57 -2.78
C ARG A 87 11.21 0.15 -3.70
N PHE A 88 10.37 -0.79 -3.26
CA PHE A 88 9.15 -1.15 -3.96
C PHE A 88 8.16 0.01 -4.03
N TRP A 89 7.78 0.62 -2.90
CA TRP A 89 6.82 1.73 -2.89
C TRP A 89 7.29 2.95 -3.70
N GLN A 90 8.60 3.22 -3.70
CA GLN A 90 9.22 4.27 -4.52
C GLN A 90 9.06 4.05 -6.03
N LYS A 91 8.94 2.80 -6.48
CA LYS A 91 8.66 2.45 -7.89
C LYS A 91 7.17 2.27 -8.16
N TYR A 92 6.45 1.70 -7.21
CA TYR A 92 5.04 1.35 -7.37
C TYR A 92 4.13 2.59 -7.45
N ILE A 93 4.35 3.61 -6.62
CA ILE A 93 3.49 4.81 -6.61
C ILE A 93 3.57 5.58 -7.93
N PRO A 94 4.76 5.90 -8.48
CA PRO A 94 4.84 6.53 -9.81
C PRO A 94 4.23 5.68 -10.93
N TRP A 95 4.36 4.35 -10.88
CA TRP A 95 3.64 3.46 -11.81
C TRP A 95 2.12 3.59 -11.66
N ALA A 96 1.60 3.62 -10.44
CA ALA A 96 0.17 3.70 -10.17
C ALA A 96 -0.42 5.07 -10.56
N ASP A 97 0.29 6.17 -10.29
CA ASP A 97 -0.20 7.53 -10.47
C ASP A 97 0.08 8.08 -11.88
N LEU A 98 1.28 7.80 -12.42
CA LEU A 98 1.80 8.41 -13.63
C LEU A 98 1.93 7.42 -14.80
N GLY A 99 1.72 6.13 -14.55
CA GLY A 99 1.91 5.08 -15.56
C GLY A 99 3.38 4.84 -15.91
N GLU A 100 4.32 5.23 -15.04
CA GLU A 100 5.74 4.92 -15.21
C GLU A 100 6.00 3.42 -15.26
N GLU A 101 7.00 2.97 -16.01
CA GLU A 101 7.29 1.53 -16.12
C GLU A 101 8.02 1.01 -14.87
N ILE A 102 7.49 -0.07 -14.29
CA ILE A 102 8.19 -0.89 -13.31
C ILE A 102 8.54 -2.23 -13.96
N ALA A 103 9.83 -2.57 -14.02
CA ALA A 103 10.25 -3.85 -14.55
C ALA A 103 9.81 -4.97 -13.59
N PRO A 104 9.09 -6.02 -14.04
CA PRO A 104 8.72 -7.14 -13.19
C PRO A 104 9.94 -7.78 -12.50
N GLU A 105 11.09 -7.81 -13.16
CA GLU A 105 12.36 -8.31 -12.66
C GLU A 105 12.81 -7.58 -11.39
N ASP A 106 12.56 -6.27 -11.27
CA ASP A 106 12.86 -5.50 -10.05
C ASP A 106 12.06 -6.06 -8.86
N CYS A 107 10.77 -6.34 -9.06
CA CYS A 107 9.91 -6.92 -8.02
C CYS A 107 10.33 -8.36 -7.67
N ARG A 108 10.73 -9.16 -8.67
CA ARG A 108 11.27 -10.51 -8.42
C ARG A 108 12.56 -10.45 -7.60
N GLN A 109 13.43 -9.48 -7.91
CA GLN A 109 14.67 -9.26 -7.20
C GLN A 109 14.43 -8.81 -5.76
N PHE A 110 13.46 -7.92 -5.51
CA PHE A 110 13.07 -7.53 -4.15
C PHE A 110 12.58 -8.72 -3.32
N LEU A 111 11.74 -9.60 -3.88
CA LEU A 111 11.29 -10.81 -3.18
C LEU A 111 12.43 -11.81 -2.92
N LYS A 112 13.46 -11.83 -3.77
CA LYS A 112 14.65 -12.66 -3.57
C LYS A 112 15.55 -12.10 -2.47
N GLU A 113 15.70 -10.78 -2.40
CA GLU A 113 16.51 -10.10 -1.39
C GLU A 113 15.88 -10.19 0.01
N ASP A 114 14.55 -10.02 0.10
CA ASP A 114 13.82 -10.15 1.35
C ASP A 114 12.49 -10.91 1.15
N PRO A 115 12.50 -12.25 1.28
CA PRO A 115 11.31 -13.07 1.11
C PRO A 115 10.21 -12.83 2.16
N ALA A 116 10.51 -12.13 3.26
CA ALA A 116 9.51 -11.82 4.29
C ALA A 116 8.64 -10.61 3.92
N VAL A 117 9.16 -9.70 3.08
CA VAL A 117 8.46 -8.52 2.57
C VAL A 117 7.71 -8.88 1.30
N LEU A 118 6.40 -9.11 1.44
CA LEU A 118 5.57 -9.63 0.35
C LEU A 118 4.95 -8.54 -0.53
N ALA A 119 5.07 -7.25 -0.19
CA ALA A 119 4.45 -6.16 -0.97
C ALA A 119 4.71 -6.23 -2.49
N PRO A 120 5.93 -6.55 -2.98
CA PRO A 120 6.18 -6.70 -4.42
C PRO A 120 5.38 -7.83 -5.09
N ALA A 121 5.00 -8.87 -4.33
CA ALA A 121 4.18 -9.96 -4.85
C ALA A 121 2.78 -9.50 -5.26
N MET A 122 2.23 -8.44 -4.63
CA MET A 122 0.93 -7.88 -5.03
C MET A 122 0.96 -7.38 -6.47
N TYR A 123 2.05 -6.72 -6.87
CA TYR A 123 2.23 -6.18 -8.21
C TYR A 123 2.37 -7.31 -9.23
N LEU A 124 3.25 -8.29 -8.97
CA LEU A 124 3.46 -9.44 -9.87
C LEU A 124 2.20 -10.29 -10.02
N PHE A 125 1.47 -10.50 -8.92
CA PHE A 125 0.18 -11.19 -8.93
C PHE A 125 -0.84 -10.45 -9.80
N ALA A 126 -0.93 -9.12 -9.67
CA ALA A 126 -1.82 -8.31 -10.48
C ALA A 126 -1.45 -8.32 -11.98
N GLN A 127 -0.16 -8.16 -12.28
CA GLN A 127 0.35 -8.10 -13.65
C GLN A 127 0.15 -9.43 -14.40
N THR A 128 0.27 -10.55 -13.71
CA THR A 128 0.07 -11.89 -14.29
C THR A 128 -1.40 -12.34 -14.28
N GLN A 129 -2.32 -11.48 -13.86
CA GLN A 129 -3.75 -11.78 -13.67
C GLN A 129 -4.00 -12.97 -12.73
N GLY A 130 -3.16 -13.08 -11.71
CA GLY A 130 -3.24 -14.08 -10.66
C GLY A 130 -2.60 -15.42 -10.99
N ARG A 131 -1.88 -15.54 -12.12
CA ARG A 131 -1.24 -16.79 -12.56
C ARG A 131 0.05 -17.10 -11.80
N GLU A 132 0.83 -16.09 -11.43
CA GLU A 132 2.06 -16.23 -10.64
C GLU A 132 1.92 -15.57 -9.27
N TYR A 133 2.75 -15.98 -8.29
CA TYR A 133 2.82 -15.41 -6.93
C TYR A 133 1.52 -15.50 -6.11
N ARG A 134 0.64 -16.45 -6.44
CA ARG A 134 -0.65 -16.61 -5.75
C ARG A 134 -0.49 -16.92 -4.27
N GLN A 135 0.49 -17.73 -3.88
CA GLN A 135 0.68 -18.11 -2.48
C GLN A 135 1.11 -16.91 -1.64
N GLU A 136 2.08 -16.15 -2.15
CA GLU A 136 2.61 -14.93 -1.56
C GLU A 136 1.53 -13.85 -1.47
N ALA A 137 0.72 -13.66 -2.52
CA ALA A 137 -0.39 -12.71 -2.51
C ALA A 137 -1.49 -13.10 -1.51
N VAL A 138 -1.83 -14.39 -1.39
CA VAL A 138 -2.82 -14.86 -0.41
C VAL A 138 -2.30 -14.71 1.02
N GLU A 139 -1.03 -15.01 1.28
CA GLU A 139 -0.41 -14.79 2.58
C GLU A 139 -0.33 -13.30 2.94
N LEU A 140 0.05 -12.45 1.98
CA LEU A 140 0.01 -11.00 2.15
C LEU A 140 -1.40 -10.51 2.47
N LEU A 141 -2.42 -10.97 1.74
CA LEU A 141 -3.81 -10.63 1.99
C LEU A 141 -4.25 -11.03 3.41
N ARG A 142 -3.85 -12.21 3.89
CA ARG A 142 -4.12 -12.64 5.27
C ARG A 142 -3.53 -11.66 6.28
N ARG A 143 -2.24 -11.31 6.13
CA ARG A 143 -1.55 -10.33 7.01
C ARG A 143 -2.23 -8.96 6.95
N CYS A 144 -2.60 -8.50 5.76
CA CYS A 144 -3.26 -7.22 5.58
C CYS A 144 -4.62 -7.14 6.28
N ARG A 145 -5.38 -8.25 6.30
CA ARG A 145 -6.67 -8.31 7.02
C ARG A 145 -6.53 -8.28 8.53
N GLU A 146 -5.39 -8.78 9.06
CA GLU A 146 -5.08 -8.72 10.49
C GLU A 146 -4.63 -7.32 10.91
N ASP A 147 -3.87 -6.62 10.05
CA ASP A 147 -3.40 -5.27 10.35
C ASP A 147 -4.46 -4.18 10.11
N GLY A 148 -5.09 -4.11 8.95
CA GLY A 148 -6.23 -3.21 8.71
C GLY A 148 -5.94 -1.71 8.66
N THR A 149 -4.67 -1.28 8.60
CA THR A 149 -4.26 0.10 8.30
C THR A 149 -4.62 0.51 6.88
N THR A 150 -4.65 1.80 6.56
CA THR A 150 -4.91 2.30 5.19
C THR A 150 -3.95 1.65 4.16
N ARG A 151 -2.66 1.53 4.51
CA ARG A 151 -1.66 0.83 3.69
C ARG A 151 -2.08 -0.60 3.37
N THR A 152 -2.44 -1.37 4.40
CA THR A 152 -2.77 -2.78 4.22
C THR A 152 -4.13 -2.99 3.58
N GLN A 153 -5.10 -2.10 3.82
CA GLN A 153 -6.39 -2.09 3.12
C GLN A 153 -6.21 -1.85 1.62
N TYR A 154 -5.34 -0.91 1.23
CA TYR A 154 -5.01 -0.69 -0.18
C TYR A 154 -4.43 -1.95 -0.83
N VAL A 155 -3.40 -2.54 -0.22
CA VAL A 155 -2.76 -3.79 -0.69
C VAL A 155 -3.81 -4.91 -0.83
N ALA A 156 -4.66 -5.09 0.17
CA ALA A 156 -5.73 -6.07 0.14
C ALA A 156 -6.70 -5.83 -1.03
N SER A 157 -7.08 -4.57 -1.29
CA SER A 157 -7.99 -4.23 -2.38
C SER A 157 -7.45 -4.61 -3.77
N VAL A 158 -6.14 -4.44 -3.99
CA VAL A 158 -5.47 -4.83 -5.26
C VAL A 158 -5.57 -6.33 -5.46
N ILE A 159 -5.19 -7.11 -4.44
CA ILE A 159 -5.18 -8.58 -4.48
C ILE A 159 -6.59 -9.13 -4.65
N GLU A 160 -7.55 -8.63 -3.87
CA GLU A 160 -8.95 -9.03 -3.97
C GLU A 160 -9.56 -8.69 -5.33
N GLY A 161 -9.19 -7.55 -5.91
CA GLY A 161 -9.61 -7.17 -7.25
C GLY A 161 -9.19 -8.18 -8.31
N VAL A 162 -7.95 -8.68 -8.22
CA VAL A 162 -7.44 -9.72 -9.12
C VAL A 162 -8.19 -11.04 -8.90
N LEU A 163 -8.32 -11.48 -7.65
CA LEU A 163 -9.01 -12.74 -7.31
C LEU A 163 -10.46 -12.77 -7.81
N LYS A 164 -11.21 -11.66 -7.66
CA LYS A 164 -12.59 -11.56 -8.14
C LYS A 164 -12.68 -11.68 -9.66
N ARG A 165 -11.74 -11.09 -10.41
CA ARG A 165 -11.70 -11.18 -11.87
C ARG A 165 -11.35 -12.59 -12.34
N SER A 166 -10.35 -13.22 -11.73
CA SER A 166 -9.95 -14.59 -12.09
C SER A 166 -11.10 -15.58 -11.85
N ALA A 167 -11.80 -15.49 -10.72
CA ALA A 167 -12.96 -16.33 -10.42
C ALA A 167 -14.11 -16.13 -11.43
N TRP A 168 -14.35 -14.88 -11.86
CA TRP A 168 -15.36 -14.59 -12.88
C TRP A 168 -15.00 -15.21 -14.24
N SER A 169 -13.73 -15.13 -14.65
CA SER A 169 -13.24 -15.75 -15.89
C SER A 169 -13.38 -17.28 -15.88
N GLU A 170 -13.14 -17.94 -14.74
CA GLU A 170 -13.29 -19.40 -14.59
C GLU A 170 -14.75 -19.85 -14.71
N VAL A 171 -15.68 -19.11 -14.11
CA VAL A 171 -17.13 -19.41 -14.19
C VAL A 171 -17.67 -19.28 -15.62
N HIS A 172 -17.25 -18.26 -16.36
CA HIS A 172 -17.70 -18.05 -17.76
C HIS A 172 -16.99 -18.94 -18.78
N ALA A 173 -15.79 -19.43 -18.48
CA ALA A 173 -15.13 -20.44 -19.31
C ALA A 173 -15.82 -21.81 -19.22
N GLN A 174 -16.50 -22.11 -18.11
CA GLN A 174 -17.21 -23.38 -17.88
C GLN A 174 -18.69 -23.35 -18.29
N GLY A 175 -19.27 -22.16 -18.54
CA GLY A 175 -20.67 -21.99 -18.94
C GLY A 175 -20.94 -21.91 -20.45
N GLY A 176 -19.92 -22.05 -21.30
CA GLY A 176 -20.01 -21.88 -22.76
C GLY A 176 -20.33 -23.14 -23.57
N THR A 177 -20.85 -24.20 -22.94
CA THR A 177 -21.28 -25.43 -23.63
C THR A 177 -22.66 -25.88 -23.17
N THR A 178 -23.69 -25.25 -23.72
CA THR A 178 -25.00 -25.86 -23.99
C THR A 178 -25.69 -25.10 -25.10
#